data_AF-A0AAW0LLC7-F1
#
_entry.id   AF-A0AAW0LLC7-F1
#
_cell.length_a   1.000
_cell.length_b   1.000
_cell.length_c   1.000
_cell.angle_alpha   90.00
_cell.angle_beta   90.00
_cell.angle_gamma   90.00
#
_symmetry.space_group_name_H-M   'P 1'
#
loop_
_entity.id
_entity.type
_entity.pdbx_description
1 polymer ?
#
loop_
_entity_poly.entity_id
_entity_poly.type
_entity_poly.pdbx_seq_one_letter_code
_entity_poly.pdbx_strand_id
1 'polypeptide(L)'
;DFAIPVVLVENSGRCNKNESDEKVLPNGTAWIPHLVKTITEVVLNGSQSIVVDKKLIEGPNPNERGKFLIPLIFALQYFFVIKPIERAIKNDIAKESRPSWEMRDTGVGSRKF
;
A
#
# COMPACT_ATOMS: atom_id res chain seq x y z
N ASP A 1 24.23 13.49 -2.96
CA ASP A 1 24.90 12.36 -3.67
C ASP A 1 26.16 11.96 -2.96
N PHE A 2 26.27 10.67 -2.62
CA PHE A 2 27.53 10.06 -2.19
C PHE A 2 28.20 9.45 -3.42
N ALA A 3 29.46 9.80 -3.67
CA ALA A 3 30.25 9.11 -4.69
C ALA A 3 30.45 7.65 -4.26
N ILE A 4 30.22 6.69 -5.17
CA ILE A 4 30.43 5.27 -4.90
C ILE A 4 31.94 5.01 -4.84
N PRO A 5 32.51 4.59 -3.70
CA PRO A 5 33.94 4.34 -3.59
C PRO A 5 34.33 3.08 -4.37
N VAL A 6 35.52 3.10 -4.97
CA VAL A 6 36.08 1.97 -5.72
C VAL A 6 37.31 1.44 -4.99
N VAL A 7 37.38 0.12 -4.82
CA VAL A 7 38.51 -0.58 -4.20
C VAL A 7 38.97 -1.70 -5.13
N LEU A 8 40.28 -1.89 -5.22
CA LEU A 8 40.90 -2.97 -5.98
C LEU A 8 41.18 -4.16 -5.07
N VAL A 9 40.97 -5.37 -5.60
CA VAL A 9 41.11 -6.63 -4.87
C VAL A 9 41.88 -7.63 -5.72
N GLU A 10 42.92 -8.23 -5.14
CA GLU A 10 43.70 -9.30 -5.78
C GLU A 10 43.62 -10.58 -4.93
N ASN A 11 42.68 -11.45 -5.31
CA ASN A 11 42.34 -12.64 -4.53
C ASN A 11 43.38 -13.77 -4.63
N SER A 12 44.27 -13.74 -5.62
CA SER A 12 45.27 -14.78 -5.83
C SER A 12 46.11 -15.05 -4.58
N GLY A 13 46.42 -16.32 -4.34
CA GLY A 13 47.41 -16.73 -3.33
C GLY A 13 48.83 -16.27 -3.68
N ARG A 14 49.07 -15.91 -4.96
CA ARG A 14 50.34 -15.38 -5.47
C ARG A 14 50.41 -13.85 -5.46
N CYS A 15 49.47 -13.18 -4.78
CA CYS A 15 49.51 -11.74 -4.61
C CYS A 15 50.83 -11.34 -3.93
N ASN A 16 51.46 -10.28 -4.43
CA ASN A 16 52.68 -9.75 -3.84
C ASN A 16 52.43 -9.31 -2.39
N LYS A 17 53.46 -9.37 -1.55
CA LYS A 17 53.39 -8.99 -0.15
C LYS A 17 54.42 -7.93 0.21
N ASN A 18 54.10 -7.09 1.20
CA ASN A 18 55.06 -6.16 1.80
C ASN A 18 55.89 -6.84 2.90
N GLU A 19 56.77 -6.06 3.54
CA GLU A 19 57.63 -6.52 4.66
C GLU A 19 56.83 -6.98 5.89
N SER A 20 55.57 -6.56 6.01
CA SER A 20 54.63 -6.97 7.06
C SER A 20 53.77 -8.18 6.67
N ASP A 21 54.10 -8.87 5.57
CA ASP A 21 53.37 -10.03 5.02
C ASP A 21 51.92 -9.73 4.57
N GLU A 22 51.58 -8.45 4.33
CA GLU A 22 50.26 -8.04 3.85
C GLU A 22 50.19 -8.10 2.32
N LYS A 23 49.03 -8.49 1.77
CA LYS A 23 48.79 -8.48 0.32
C LYS A 23 48.76 -7.06 -0.24
N VAL A 24 49.66 -6.75 -1.16
CA VAL A 24 49.81 -5.42 -1.76
C VAL A 24 49.52 -5.39 -3.25
N LEU A 25 48.93 -4.28 -3.69
CA LEU A 25 48.70 -3.96 -5.09
C LEU A 25 49.95 -3.34 -5.74
N PRO A 26 49.99 -3.19 -7.08
CA PRO A 26 51.13 -2.57 -7.78
C PRO A 26 51.45 -1.13 -7.32
N ASN A 27 50.47 -0.43 -6.74
CA ASN A 27 50.64 0.91 -6.17
C ASN A 27 51.16 0.89 -4.72
N GLY A 28 51.50 -0.28 -4.17
CA GLY A 28 51.98 -0.45 -2.79
C GLY A 28 50.88 -0.49 -1.72
N THR A 29 49.60 -0.38 -2.09
CA THR A 29 48.50 -0.39 -1.11
C THR A 29 48.24 -1.80 -0.58
N ALA A 30 48.23 -1.97 0.74
CA ALA A 30 47.72 -3.18 1.39
C ALA A 30 46.19 -3.24 1.24
N TRP A 31 45.71 -4.05 0.30
CA TRP A 31 44.32 -3.94 -0.15
C TRP A 31 43.30 -4.47 0.84
N ILE A 32 43.67 -5.44 1.69
CA ILE A 32 42.75 -6.01 2.69
C ILE A 32 42.40 -4.95 3.76
N PRO A 33 43.38 -4.31 4.44
CA PRO A 33 43.07 -3.21 5.35
C PRO A 33 42.34 -2.05 4.66
N HIS A 34 42.73 -1.71 3.44
CA HIS A 34 42.08 -0.66 2.66
C HIS A 34 40.60 -0.99 2.38
N LEU A 35 40.29 -2.23 1.97
CA LEU A 35 38.92 -2.69 1.75
C LEU A 35 38.07 -2.59 3.02
N VAL A 36 38.58 -3.10 4.15
CA VAL A 36 37.85 -3.05 5.42
C VAL A 36 37.63 -1.61 5.86
N LYS A 37 38.64 -0.75 5.71
CA LYS A 37 38.52 0.69 5.96
C LYS A 37 37.39 1.30 5.12
N THR A 38 37.38 1.08 3.81
CA THR A 38 36.33 1.62 2.93
C THR A 38 34.94 1.09 3.30
N ILE A 39 34.82 -0.19 3.68
CA ILE A 39 33.55 -0.75 4.19
C ILE A 39 33.10 0.02 5.43
N THR A 40 33.99 0.22 6.41
CA THR A 40 33.62 0.96 7.64
C THR A 40 33.24 2.41 7.35
N GLU A 41 33.91 3.08 6.42
CA GLU A 41 33.56 4.44 6.00
C GLU A 41 32.16 4.48 5.36
N VAL A 42 31.82 3.51 4.50
CA VAL A 42 30.50 3.41 3.88
C VAL A 42 29.41 3.10 4.91
N VAL A 43 29.69 2.21 5.87
CA VAL A 43 28.73 1.86 6.93
C VAL A 43 28.49 3.05 7.88
N LEU A 44 29.50 3.86 8.13
CA LEU A 44 29.45 4.99 9.07
C LEU A 44 29.11 6.34 8.40
N ASN A 45 28.85 6.37 7.10
CA ASN A 45 28.59 7.62 6.35
C ASN A 45 27.24 8.30 6.66
N GLY A 46 26.43 7.74 7.58
CA GLY A 46 25.13 8.26 7.97
C GLY A 46 23.99 7.96 6.98
N SER A 47 24.26 7.23 5.89
CA SER A 47 23.20 6.74 5.00
C SER A 47 22.35 5.67 5.71
N GLN A 48 21.06 5.61 5.36
CA GLN A 48 20.19 4.58 5.91
C GLN A 48 20.54 3.22 5.30
N SER A 49 20.68 2.21 6.16
CA SER A 49 20.84 0.83 5.71
C SER A 49 19.57 0.34 5.00
N ILE A 50 19.75 -0.58 4.06
CA ILE A 50 18.63 -1.21 3.36
C ILE A 50 18.09 -2.33 4.25
N VAL A 51 16.92 -2.10 4.84
CA VAL A 51 16.17 -3.14 5.56
C VAL A 51 15.31 -3.88 4.55
N VAL A 52 15.63 -5.15 4.30
CA VAL A 52 14.88 -5.99 3.37
C VAL A 52 13.67 -6.60 4.11
N ASP A 53 12.49 -6.01 3.88
CA ASP A 53 11.21 -6.51 4.37
C ASP A 53 10.31 -6.98 3.22
N LYS A 54 9.22 -7.67 3.56
CA LYS A 54 8.23 -8.14 2.58
C LYS A 54 7.68 -6.99 1.72
N LYS A 55 7.55 -5.79 2.30
CA LYS A 55 7.07 -4.58 1.63
C LYS A 55 8.05 -4.05 0.59
N LEU A 56 9.36 -4.13 0.84
CA LEU A 56 10.40 -3.77 -0.12
C LEU A 56 10.42 -4.74 -1.30
N ILE A 57 10.20 -6.04 -1.04
CA ILE A 57 10.19 -7.09 -2.07
C ILE A 57 8.93 -7.02 -2.94
N GLU A 58 7.74 -6.97 -2.32
CA GLU A 58 6.46 -6.97 -3.04
C GLU A 58 6.12 -5.60 -3.64
N GLY A 59 6.78 -4.55 -3.16
CA GLY A 59 6.53 -3.17 -3.57
C GLY A 59 5.23 -2.60 -2.98
N PRO A 60 4.96 -1.31 -3.25
CA PRO A 60 3.75 -0.67 -2.77
C PRO A 60 2.52 -1.27 -3.45
N ASN A 61 1.64 -1.92 -2.68
CA ASN A 61 0.38 -2.47 -3.19
C ASN A 61 -0.58 -1.32 -3.55
N PRO A 62 -0.84 -1.05 -4.85
CA PRO A 62 -1.71 0.05 -5.26
C PRO A 62 -3.16 -0.18 -4.83
N ASN A 63 -3.56 -1.44 -4.59
CA ASN A 63 -4.90 -1.80 -4.15
C ASN A 63 -5.18 -1.37 -2.70
N GLU A 64 -4.17 -1.06 -1.89
CA GLU A 64 -4.39 -0.55 -0.52
C GLU A 64 -4.70 0.95 -0.48
N ARG A 65 -4.43 1.69 -1.56
CA ARG A 65 -4.72 3.13 -1.61
C ARG A 65 -6.22 3.35 -1.68
N GLY A 66 -6.78 4.00 -0.65
CA GLY A 66 -8.19 4.40 -0.61
C GLY A 66 -9.17 3.32 -0.15
N LYS A 67 -8.71 2.08 0.14
CA LYS A 67 -9.59 1.03 0.69
C LYS A 67 -10.26 1.44 2.01
N PHE A 68 -9.56 2.20 2.84
CA PHE A 68 -10.13 2.73 4.08
C PHE A 68 -11.31 3.70 3.86
N LEU A 69 -11.44 4.29 2.66
CA LEU A 69 -12.57 5.16 2.33
C LEU A 69 -13.83 4.38 1.92
N ILE A 70 -13.72 3.09 1.62
CA ILE A 70 -14.83 2.26 1.16
C ILE A 70 -16.00 2.28 2.17
N PRO A 71 -15.81 2.04 3.48
CA PRO A 71 -16.90 2.11 4.45
C PRO A 71 -17.55 3.51 4.52
N LEU A 72 -16.75 4.56 4.39
CA LEU A 72 -17.23 5.95 4.41
C LEU A 72 -18.10 6.26 3.19
N ILE A 73 -17.66 5.86 1.99
CA ILE A 73 -18.41 6.02 0.75
C ILE A 73 -19.71 5.23 0.81
N PHE A 74 -19.69 4.00 1.33
CA PHE A 74 -20.92 3.21 1.52
C PHE A 74 -21.89 3.86 2.50
N ALA A 75 -21.41 4.42 3.61
CA ALA A 75 -22.26 5.15 4.54
C ALA A 75 -22.92 6.36 3.86
N LEU A 76 -22.15 7.15 3.10
CA LEU A 76 -22.69 8.27 2.33
C LEU A 76 -23.75 7.81 1.33
N GLN A 77 -23.51 6.75 0.57
CA GLN A 77 -24.50 6.18 -0.35
C GLN A 77 -25.77 5.73 0.37
N TYR A 78 -25.65 5.06 1.51
CA TYR A 78 -26.80 4.61 2.29
C TYR A 78 -27.67 5.78 2.78
N PHE A 79 -27.06 6.79 3.39
CA PHE A 79 -27.80 7.91 3.98
C PHE A 79 -28.32 8.92 2.95
N PHE A 80 -27.58 9.17 1.86
CA PHE A 80 -27.92 10.23 0.91
C PHE A 80 -28.57 9.73 -0.38
N VAL A 81 -28.50 8.44 -0.69
CA VAL A 81 -29.18 7.85 -1.86
C VAL A 81 -30.28 6.92 -1.43
N ILE A 82 -29.97 5.90 -0.62
CA ILE A 82 -30.95 4.86 -0.27
C ILE A 82 -32.06 5.40 0.63
N LYS A 83 -31.73 6.13 1.71
CA LYS A 83 -32.74 6.66 2.64
C LYS A 83 -33.74 7.63 2.02
N PRO A 84 -33.34 8.58 1.15
CA PRO A 84 -34.28 9.43 0.45
C PRO A 84 -35.23 8.66 -0.48
N ILE A 85 -34.71 7.68 -1.21
CA ILE A 85 -35.53 6.81 -2.09
C ILE A 85 -36.53 6.01 -1.25
N GLU A 86 -36.07 5.38 -0.16
CA GLU A 86 -36.93 4.63 0.76
C GLU A 86 -38.06 5.52 1.31
N ARG A 87 -37.73 6.77 1.67
CA ARG A 87 -38.71 7.76 2.15
C ARG A 87 -39.69 8.18 1.07
N ALA A 88 -39.23 8.39 -0.16
CA ALA A 88 -40.10 8.75 -1.30
C ALA A 88 -41.13 7.65 -1.57
N ILE A 89 -40.68 6.39 -1.65
CA ILE A 89 -41.56 5.23 -1.85
C ILE A 89 -42.60 5.14 -0.73
N LYS A 90 -42.19 5.30 0.54
CA LYS A 90 -43.12 5.28 1.67
C LYS A 90 -44.16 6.40 1.61
N ASN A 91 -43.74 7.60 1.19
CA ASN A 91 -44.66 8.72 1.03
C ASN A 91 -45.65 8.49 -0.11
N ASP A 92 -45.22 7.86 -1.20
CA ASP A 92 -46.08 7.55 -2.34
C ASP A 92 -47.12 6.51 -1.97
N ILE A 93 -46.71 5.42 -1.31
CA ILE A 93 -47.64 4.40 -0.75
C ILE A 93 -48.67 5.04 0.18
N ALA A 94 -48.26 6.01 1.02
CA ALA A 94 -49.17 6.67 1.95
C ALA A 94 -50.15 7.64 1.27
N LYS A 95 -49.80 8.16 0.09
CA LYS A 95 -50.65 9.08 -0.69
C LYS A 95 -51.54 8.35 -1.70
N GLU A 96 -51.19 7.14 -2.09
CA GLU A 96 -52.05 6.32 -2.92
C GLU A 96 -53.35 6.02 -2.18
N SER A 97 -54.47 6.45 -2.76
CA SER A 97 -55.78 5.95 -2.35
C SER A 97 -55.85 4.47 -2.67
N ARG A 98 -56.50 3.67 -1.80
CA ARG A 98 -56.68 2.22 -2.04
C ARG A 98 -57.10 1.98 -3.49
N PRO A 99 -56.38 1.15 -4.24
CA PRO A 99 -56.65 0.97 -5.65
C PRO A 99 -58.08 0.45 -5.86
N SER A 100 -58.69 0.82 -6.98
CA SER A 100 -60.11 0.55 -7.25
C SER A 100 -60.49 -0.94 -7.19
N TRP A 101 -59.54 -1.85 -7.33
CA TRP A 101 -59.75 -3.29 -7.17
C TRP A 101 -59.88 -3.72 -5.70
N GLU A 102 -59.29 -3.00 -4.74
CA GLU A 102 -59.40 -3.26 -3.30
C GLU A 102 -60.73 -2.74 -2.72
N MET A 103 -61.36 -1.76 -3.38
CA MET A 103 -62.67 -1.22 -3.01
C MET A 103 -63.88 -1.95 -3.63
N ARG A 104 -63.67 -2.96 -4.50
CA ARG A 104 -64.78 -3.66 -5.16
C ARG A 104 -65.63 -4.50 -4.20
N ASP A 105 -65.03 -5.03 -3.14
CA ASP A 105 -65.74 -5.90 -2.20
C ASP A 105 -66.52 -5.14 -1.10
N THR A 106 -66.26 -3.83 -0.93
CA THR A 106 -66.92 -3.01 0.11
C THR A 106 -68.23 -2.35 -0.36
N GLY A 107 -68.56 -2.42 -1.65
CA GLY A 107 -69.71 -1.72 -2.25
C GLY A 107 -71.01 -2.54 -2.36
N VAL A 108 -71.04 -3.82 -1.98
CA VAL A 108 -72.22 -4.69 -2.16
C VAL A 108 -73.01 -4.79 -0.85
N GLY A 109 -73.52 -3.65 -0.36
CA GLY A 109 -74.11 -3.59 0.99
C GLY A 109 -75.24 -2.59 1.21
N SER A 110 -76.00 -2.17 0.20
CA SER A 110 -77.32 -1.55 0.43
C SER A 110 -78.11 -1.31 -0.85
N ARG A 111 -78.84 -2.35 -1.29
CA ARG A 111 -80.13 -2.17 -1.97
C ARG A 111 -81.09 -3.20 -1.41
N LYS A 112 -81.95 -2.77 -0.48
CA LYS A 112 -83.22 -3.45 -0.18
C LYS A 112 -84.35 -2.50 -0.59
N PHE A 113 -85.36 -3.13 -1.18
CA PHE A 113 -86.59 -2.60 -1.80
C PHE A 113 -87.21 -1.39 -1.11
#